data_AF-A0A8S2TMY1-F1
#
_entry.id   AF-A0A8S2TMY1-F1
#
_cell.length_a   1.000
_cell.length_b   1.000
_cell.length_c   1.000
_cell.angle_alpha   90.00
_cell.angle_beta   90.00
_cell.angle_gamma   90.00
#
_symmetry.space_group_name_H-M   'P 1'
#
loop_
_entity.id
_entity.type
_entity.pdbx_description
1 polymer ?
#
loop_
_entity_poly.entity_id
_entity_poly.type
_entity_poly.pdbx_seq_one_letter_code
_entity_poly.pdbx_strand_id
1 'polypeptide(L)'
;THFSVLIDTVINSILAIFNSVLKSTPRFTANQGSITENQALKNLQGRVRMVLSYFFAQLCLWTAGRPGWLLVLGSKNSNERSIRHFAKYDCSSGDVNPIGGLSRINLHLFLSYCAQTFNLMTVR
;
A
#
# COMPACT_ATOMS: atom_id res chain seq x y z
N THR A 1 -3.18 10.14 14.81
CA THR A 1 -3.72 10.99 13.72
C THR A 1 -4.01 10.10 12.53
N HIS A 2 -5.11 10.35 11.81
CA HIS A 2 -5.46 9.62 10.60
C HIS A 2 -5.45 10.59 9.42
N PHE A 3 -4.82 10.20 8.31
CA PHE A 3 -4.75 10.99 7.08
C PHE A 3 -5.45 10.25 5.96
N SER A 4 -6.32 10.93 5.22
CA SER A 4 -6.95 10.41 4.01
C SER A 4 -6.38 11.14 2.80
N VAL A 5 -5.89 10.39 1.81
CA VAL A 5 -5.27 10.94 0.60
C VAL A 5 -5.83 10.24 -0.62
N LEU A 6 -6.33 11.02 -1.58
CA LEU A 6 -6.73 10.54 -2.90
C LEU A 6 -5.49 10.45 -3.80
N ILE A 7 -5.16 9.25 -4.27
CA ILE A 7 -3.97 8.99 -5.10
C ILE A 7 -4.23 9.09 -6.60
N ASP A 8 -5.50 9.20 -7.01
CA ASP A 8 -5.91 9.17 -8.41
C ASP A 8 -5.31 10.32 -9.21
N THR A 9 -5.15 11.49 -8.59
CA THR A 9 -4.51 12.67 -9.21
C THR A 9 -3.06 12.38 -9.63
N VAL A 10 -2.29 11.72 -8.75
CA VAL A 10 -0.90 11.33 -9.03
C VAL A 10 -0.84 10.26 -10.10
N ILE A 11 -1.70 9.24 -10.01
CA ILE A 11 -1.76 8.15 -10.99
C ILE A 11 -2.12 8.70 -12.37
N ASN A 12 -3.15 9.53 -12.47
CA ASN A 12 -3.58 10.13 -13.73
C ASN A 12 -2.49 11.02 -14.34
N SER A 13 -1.73 11.74 -13.52
CA SER A 13 -0.59 12.52 -13.98
C SER A 13 0.51 11.65 -14.59
N ILE A 14 0.84 10.52 -13.95
CA ILE A 14 1.81 9.56 -14.49
C ILE A 14 1.31 8.93 -15.79
N LEU A 15 0.02 8.59 -15.86
CA LEU A 15 -0.59 8.07 -17.09
C LEU A 15 -0.61 9.09 -18.23
N ALA A 16 -0.84 10.37 -17.93
CA ALA A 16 -0.78 11.44 -18.90
C ALA A 16 0.64 11.58 -19.50
N ILE A 17 1.68 11.50 -18.65
CA ILE A 17 3.07 11.49 -19.10
C ILE A 17 3.34 10.28 -19.99
N PHE A 18 2.93 9.08 -19.57
CA PHE A 18 3.09 7.86 -20.36
C PHE A 18 2.42 7.99 -21.75
N ASN A 19 1.18 8.49 -21.79
CA ASN A 19 0.44 8.69 -23.03
C ASN A 19 1.08 9.78 -23.91
N SER A 20 1.68 10.81 -23.31
CA SER A 20 2.36 11.86 -24.08
C SER A 20 3.52 11.31 -24.93
N VAL A 21 4.24 10.31 -24.40
CA VAL A 21 5.41 9.68 -25.02
C VAL A 21 5.01 8.53 -25.94
N LEU A 22 4.17 7.60 -25.46
CA LEU A 22 3.88 6.33 -26.15
C LEU A 22 2.53 6.31 -26.87
N LYS A 23 1.77 7.40 -26.82
CA LYS A 23 0.45 7.57 -27.47
C LYS A 23 -0.55 6.44 -27.17
N SER A 24 -0.35 5.77 -26.05
CA SER A 24 -1.13 4.61 -25.61
C SER A 24 -1.56 4.79 -24.18
N THR A 25 -2.79 4.37 -23.85
CA THR A 25 -3.34 4.46 -22.50
C THR A 25 -3.64 3.06 -21.97
N PRO A 26 -2.90 2.56 -20.96
CA PRO A 26 -3.12 1.23 -20.39
C PRO A 26 -4.49 1.17 -19.69
N ARG A 27 -5.13 0.00 -19.74
CA ARG A 27 -6.48 -0.21 -19.17
C ARG A 27 -6.48 -1.37 -18.17
N PHE A 28 -7.40 -1.33 -17.21
CA PHE A 28 -7.66 -2.47 -16.34
C PHE A 28 -8.34 -3.59 -17.11
N THR A 29 -8.22 -4.84 -16.64
CA THR A 29 -8.92 -5.98 -17.26
C THR A 29 -10.44 -5.82 -17.23
N ALA A 30 -10.98 -5.15 -16.21
CA ALA A 30 -12.41 -4.79 -16.13
C ALA A 30 -12.86 -3.87 -17.28
N ASN A 31 -11.93 -3.14 -17.89
CA ASN A 31 -12.14 -2.22 -19.00
C ASN A 31 -11.48 -2.74 -20.29
N GLN A 32 -11.43 -4.07 -20.46
CA GLN A 32 -10.89 -4.77 -21.64
C GLN A 32 -9.37 -4.58 -21.86
N GLY A 33 -8.61 -4.18 -20.84
CA GLY A 33 -7.15 -4.14 -20.90
C GLY A 33 -6.51 -5.53 -20.82
N SER A 34 -5.27 -5.64 -21.32
CA SER A 34 -4.50 -6.89 -21.22
C SER A 34 -4.08 -7.21 -19.78
N ILE A 35 -3.70 -8.46 -19.53
CA ILE A 35 -3.17 -8.90 -18.22
C ILE A 35 -1.96 -8.05 -17.82
N THR A 36 -1.09 -7.73 -18.79
CA THR A 36 0.11 -6.91 -18.59
C THR A 36 -0.24 -5.49 -18.18
N GLU A 37 -1.19 -4.84 -18.86
CA GLU A 37 -1.64 -3.48 -18.52
C GLU A 37 -2.25 -3.44 -17.11
N ASN A 38 -3.11 -4.40 -16.81
CA ASN A 38 -3.76 -4.51 -15.51
C ASN A 38 -2.74 -4.68 -14.37
N GLN A 39 -1.73 -5.53 -14.57
CA GLN A 39 -0.67 -5.72 -13.58
C GLN A 39 0.20 -4.46 -13.45
N ALA A 40 0.51 -3.79 -14.55
CA ALA A 40 1.26 -2.54 -14.54
C ALA A 40 0.52 -1.45 -13.75
N LEU A 41 -0.78 -1.28 -13.97
CA LEU A 41 -1.61 -0.32 -13.25
C LEU A 41 -1.70 -0.64 -11.75
N LYS A 42 -1.86 -1.91 -11.38
CA LYS A 42 -1.84 -2.32 -9.96
C LYS A 42 -0.48 -2.05 -9.30
N ASN A 43 0.62 -2.35 -9.98
CA ASN A 43 1.97 -2.08 -9.49
C ASN A 43 2.21 -0.58 -9.32
N LEU A 44 1.72 0.24 -10.26
CA LEU A 44 1.82 1.70 -10.19
C LEU A 44 1.13 2.24 -8.94
N GLN A 45 -0.11 1.81 -8.67
CA GLN A 45 -0.83 2.21 -7.45
C GLN A 45 -0.08 1.83 -6.18
N GLY A 46 0.45 0.60 -6.12
CA GLY A 46 1.21 0.12 -4.96
C GLY A 46 2.45 0.96 -4.70
N ARG A 47 3.19 1.32 -5.75
CA ARG A 47 4.41 2.14 -5.65
C ARG A 47 4.12 3.59 -5.28
N VAL A 48 3.08 4.20 -5.84
CA VAL A 48 2.66 5.56 -5.48
C VAL A 48 2.31 5.64 -4.00
N ARG A 49 1.56 4.66 -3.48
CA ARG A 49 1.23 4.61 -2.04
C ARG A 49 2.49 4.49 -1.18
N MET A 50 3.45 3.66 -1.58
CA MET A 50 4.72 3.53 -0.86
C MET A 50 5.46 4.86 -0.80
N VAL A 51 5.62 5.55 -1.92
CA VAL A 51 6.30 6.87 -1.97
C VAL A 51 5.61 7.87 -1.04
N LEU A 52 4.27 7.92 -1.08
CA LEU A 52 3.50 8.79 -0.19
C LEU A 52 3.69 8.40 1.28
N SER A 53 3.67 7.12 1.63
CA SER A 53 3.88 6.68 3.02
C SER A 53 5.23 7.15 3.58
N TYR A 54 6.31 6.99 2.83
CA TYR A 54 7.64 7.47 3.26
C TYR A 54 7.73 8.99 3.31
N PHE A 55 7.12 9.69 2.34
CA PHE A 55 7.10 11.15 2.33
C PHE A 55 6.39 11.72 3.57
N PHE A 56 5.23 11.17 3.91
CA PHE A 56 4.51 11.54 5.13
C PHE A 56 5.28 11.13 6.38
N ALA A 57 5.90 9.96 6.40
CA ALA A 57 6.68 9.51 7.55
C ALA A 57 7.84 10.46 7.89
N GLN A 58 8.48 11.05 6.87
CA GLN A 58 9.55 12.02 7.05
C GLN A 58 9.05 13.41 7.48
N LEU A 59 7.89 13.86 7.00
CA LEU A 59 7.44 15.24 7.17
C LEU A 59 6.29 15.45 8.16
N CYS A 60 5.56 14.41 8.56
CA CYS A 60 4.43 14.55 9.50
C CYS A 60 4.85 15.07 10.89
N LEU A 61 6.05 14.70 11.37
CA LEU A 61 6.56 15.24 12.63
C LEU A 61 7.01 16.69 12.47
N TRP A 62 7.62 17.01 11.32
CA TRP A 62 8.02 18.36 10.97
C TRP A 62 6.82 19.32 10.91
N THR A 63 5.70 18.92 10.29
CA THR A 63 4.48 19.76 10.26
C THR A 63 3.85 19.96 11.64
N ALA A 64 4.10 19.05 12.58
CA ALA A 64 3.67 19.16 13.98
C ALA A 64 4.67 19.91 14.88
N GLY A 65 5.75 20.48 14.32
CA GLY A 65 6.80 21.17 15.07
C GLY A 65 7.62 20.24 15.97
N ARG A 66 7.63 18.93 15.69
CA ARG A 66 8.34 17.93 16.48
C ARG A 66 9.60 17.47 15.74
N PRO A 67 10.74 17.31 16.43
CA PRO A 67 11.94 16.74 15.82
C PRO A 67 11.75 15.23 15.56
N GLY A 68 12.37 14.72 14.50
CA GLY A 68 12.43 13.30 14.18
C GLY A 68 11.67 12.89 12.91
N TRP A 69 11.64 11.58 12.66
CA TRP A 69 10.97 10.92 11.53
C TRP A 69 10.22 9.69 12.02
N LEU A 70 9.21 9.25 11.26
CA LEU A 70 8.40 8.08 11.60
C LEU A 70 8.92 6.83 10.88
N LEU A 71 8.85 5.68 11.55
CA LEU A 71 9.12 4.38 10.95
C LEU A 71 7.92 3.93 10.10
N VAL A 72 8.16 3.49 8.86
CA VAL A 72 7.08 2.97 8.00
C VAL A 72 6.87 1.49 8.28
N LEU A 73 5.68 1.14 8.78
CA LEU A 73 5.31 -0.24 9.04
C LEU A 73 4.71 -0.90 7.79
N GLY A 74 5.29 -2.02 7.38
CA GLY A 74 4.69 -2.94 6.40
C GLY A 74 3.65 -3.85 7.06
N SER A 75 2.64 -4.26 6.30
CA SER A 75 1.54 -5.10 6.78
C SER A 75 1.35 -6.37 5.94
N LYS A 76 2.44 -6.92 5.41
CA LYS A 76 2.36 -8.06 4.49
C LYS A 76 2.45 -9.38 5.24
N ASN A 77 1.57 -10.33 4.94
CA ASN A 77 1.52 -11.62 5.64
C ASN A 77 2.51 -12.64 5.06
N SER A 78 2.86 -13.67 5.83
CA SER A 78 3.84 -14.68 5.41
C SER A 78 3.40 -15.44 4.15
N ASN A 79 2.12 -15.77 4.04
CA ASN A 79 1.53 -16.44 2.86
C ASN A 79 1.74 -15.64 1.57
N GLU A 80 1.55 -14.31 1.64
CA GLU A 80 1.69 -13.45 0.47
C GLU A 80 3.16 -13.24 0.09
N ARG A 81 4.08 -13.34 1.06
CA ARG A 81 5.53 -13.27 0.82
C ARG A 81 6.03 -14.50 0.06
N SER A 82 5.55 -15.69 0.43
CA SER A 82 5.98 -16.96 -0.19
C SER A 82 5.48 -17.14 -1.62
N ILE A 83 4.28 -16.64 -1.96
CA ILE A 83 3.65 -16.85 -3.28
C ILE A 83 4.07 -15.76 -4.31
N ARG A 84 5.08 -14.91 -4.01
CA ARG A 84 5.53 -13.79 -4.87
C ARG A 84 4.42 -12.83 -5.35
N HIS A 85 3.26 -12.85 -4.69
CA HIS A 85 2.17 -11.90 -4.94
C HIS A 85 2.47 -10.58 -4.19
N PHE A 86 3.56 -9.90 -4.55
CA PHE A 86 3.76 -8.47 -4.26
C PHE A 86 4.36 -7.77 -5.47
N ALA A 87 4.03 -6.49 -5.61
CA ALA A 87 4.83 -5.62 -6.43
C ALA A 87 6.11 -5.28 -5.65
N LYS A 88 7.27 -5.43 -6.27
CA LYS A 88 8.50 -4.89 -5.68
C LYS A 88 8.31 -3.39 -5.44
N TYR A 89 8.66 -2.95 -4.23
CA TYR A 89 8.60 -1.55 -3.81
C TYR A 89 7.17 -0.98 -3.68
N ASP A 90 6.19 -1.81 -3.33
CA ASP A 90 4.89 -1.33 -2.82
C ASP A 90 4.90 -1.22 -1.28
N CYS A 91 3.75 -0.93 -0.67
CA CYS A 91 3.60 -0.80 0.79
C CYS A 91 3.97 -2.07 1.58
N SER A 92 4.28 -3.19 0.91
CA SER A 92 4.88 -4.36 1.57
C SER A 92 6.35 -4.16 1.96
N SER A 93 7.02 -3.16 1.39
CA SER A 93 8.44 -2.84 1.58
C SER A 93 8.63 -1.71 2.62
N GLY A 94 7.91 -1.78 3.74
CA GLY A 94 8.15 -0.91 4.90
C GLY A 94 9.47 -1.25 5.61
N ASP A 95 9.93 -0.34 6.47
CA ASP A 95 11.16 -0.52 7.25
C ASP A 95 11.09 -1.77 8.15
N VAL A 96 9.93 -1.96 8.79
CA VAL A 96 9.66 -3.11 9.66
C VAL A 96 8.28 -3.68 9.36
N ASN A 97 8.16 -5.01 9.34
CA ASN A 97 6.88 -5.69 9.16
C ASN A 97 6.62 -6.65 10.34
N PRO A 98 5.83 -6.24 11.35
CA PRO A 98 5.60 -7.04 12.56
C PRO A 98 4.75 -8.30 12.29
N ILE A 99 3.95 -8.32 11.22
CA ILE A 99 3.08 -9.46 10.89
C ILE A 99 3.65 -10.34 9.77
N GLY A 100 4.89 -10.07 9.34
CA GLY A 100 5.55 -10.75 8.22
C GLY A 100 5.70 -12.26 8.38
N GLY A 101 5.75 -12.77 9.61
CA GLY A 101 5.84 -14.20 9.91
C GLY A 101 4.50 -14.88 10.15
N LEU A 102 3.40 -14.12 10.28
CA LEU A 102 2.09 -14.67 10.62
C LEU A 102 1.35 -15.16 9.38
N SER A 103 0.71 -16.33 9.53
CA SER A 103 -0.18 -16.87 8.51
C SER A 103 -1.50 -16.08 8.49
N ARG A 104 -2.20 -16.11 7.35
CA ARG A 104 -3.51 -15.46 7.21
C ARG A 104 -4.52 -15.96 8.26
N ILE A 105 -4.51 -17.25 8.55
CA ILE A 105 -5.40 -17.87 9.56
C ILE A 105 -5.08 -17.30 10.95
N ASN A 106 -3.81 -17.25 11.31
CA ASN A 106 -3.39 -16.74 12.62
C ASN A 106 -3.71 -15.26 12.77
N LEU A 107 -3.65 -14.47 11.69
CA LEU A 107 -4.07 -13.08 11.73
C LEU A 107 -5.56 -12.92 11.93
N HIS A 108 -6.40 -13.73 11.30
CA HIS A 108 -7.85 -13.71 11.57
C HIS A 108 -8.16 -14.09 13.02
N LEU A 109 -7.50 -15.12 13.55
CA LEU A 109 -7.67 -15.51 14.96
C LEU A 109 -7.18 -14.41 15.92
N PHE A 110 -6.06 -13.76 15.60
CA PHE A 110 -5.52 -12.65 16.37
C PHE A 110 -6.47 -11.45 16.37
N LEU A 111 -7.06 -11.10 15.22
CA LEU A 111 -8.06 -10.02 15.13
C LEU A 111 -9.31 -10.34 15.95
N SER A 112 -9.82 -11.58 15.88
CA SER A 112 -10.96 -12.02 16.70
C SER A 112 -10.66 -11.96 18.20
N TYR A 113 -9.46 -12.37 18.60
CA TYR A 113 -8.99 -12.22 19.97
C TYR A 113 -8.94 -10.75 20.39
N CYS A 114 -8.34 -9.88 19.58
CA CYS A 114 -8.26 -8.45 19.86
C CYS A 114 -9.64 -7.79 19.95
N ALA A 115 -10.60 -8.19 19.12
CA ALA A 115 -11.96 -7.67 19.17
C ALA A 115 -12.64 -7.99 20.51
N GLN A 116 -12.42 -9.19 21.05
CA GLN A 116 -12.98 -9.60 22.34
C GLN A 116 -12.23 -9.00 23.53
N THR A 117 -10.90 -8.99 23.51
CA THR A 117 -10.07 -8.54 24.63
C THR A 117 -9.98 -7.01 24.74
N PHE A 118 -9.89 -6.30 23.62
CA PHE A 118 -9.73 -4.84 23.58
C PHE A 118 -11.00 -4.09 23.20
N ASN A 119 -12.14 -4.80 23.04
CA ASN A 119 -13.45 -4.24 22.71
C ASN A 119 -13.46 -3.36 21.43
N LEU A 120 -12.69 -3.77 20.40
CA LEU A 120 -12.57 -3.07 19.13
C LEU A 120 -13.69 -3.51 18.17
N MET A 121 -14.82 -2.79 18.17
CA MET A 121 -16.00 -3.15 17.38
C MET A 121 -15.79 -3.11 15.86
N THR A 122 -14.82 -2.34 15.36
CA THR A 122 -14.49 -2.20 13.93
C THR A 122 -13.74 -3.40 13.34
N VAL A 123 -13.25 -4.32 14.17
CA VAL A 123 -12.37 -5.45 13.78
C VAL A 123 -13.15 -6.76 13.60
N ARG A 124 -14.49 -6.72 13.76
CA ARG A 124 -15.39 -7.88 13.58
C ARG A 124 -15.61 -8.25 12.12
#